data_AF-A0A2H3C6E7-F1
#
_entry.id   AF-A0A2H3C6E7-F1
#
_cell.length_a   1.000
_cell.length_b   1.000
_cell.length_c   1.000
_cell.angle_alpha   90.00
_cell.angle_beta   90.00
_cell.angle_gamma   90.00
#
_symmetry.space_group_name_H-M   'P 1'
#
loop_
_entity.id
_entity.type
_entity.pdbx_description
1 polymer ?
#
loop_
_entity_poly.entity_id
_entity_poly.type
_entity_poly.pdbx_seq_one_letter_code
_entity_poly.pdbx_strand_id
1 'polypeptide(L)'
;MDFLMTGLHVPSDRIQLLLGSHGPATCLDHTFERILKPTRTQIVESLSSLANNGAIDSGDQIMVFYSGHGTSYRCNDDFTTTKIASTGSIQAICPLDRDSAISPPPIKIRDISGREISVILSEIVESRVPA
;
A
#
# COMPACT_ATOMS: atom_id res chain seq x y z
N MET A 1 16.63 -5.72 -0.59
CA MET A 1 16.85 -5.29 0.80
C MET A 1 18.23 -4.67 0.94
N ASP A 2 19.27 -5.34 0.44
CA ASP A 2 20.65 -4.84 0.44
C ASP A 2 20.77 -3.41 -0.08
N PHE A 3 20.13 -3.06 -1.19
CA PHE A 3 20.16 -1.68 -1.70
C PHE A 3 19.70 -0.62 -0.68
N LEU A 4 18.65 -0.88 0.11
CA LEU A 4 18.16 0.09 1.11
C LEU A 4 19.11 0.17 2.31
N MET A 5 19.56 -0.97 2.83
CA MET A 5 20.37 -1.01 4.04
C MET A 5 21.85 -0.72 3.78
N THR A 6 22.43 -1.22 2.70
CA THR A 6 23.85 -1.04 2.36
C THR A 6 24.08 0.10 1.38
N GLY A 7 23.17 0.31 0.44
CA GLY A 7 23.28 1.39 -0.55
C GLY A 7 22.83 2.73 0.01
N LEU A 8 21.63 2.76 0.59
CA LEU A 8 21.01 3.98 1.12
C LEU A 8 21.17 4.14 2.64
N HIS A 9 21.77 3.18 3.33
CA HIS A 9 22.00 3.21 4.79
C HIS A 9 20.70 3.42 5.60
N VAL A 10 19.56 2.95 5.10
CA VAL A 10 18.29 3.03 5.81
C VAL A 10 18.28 2.02 6.96
N PRO A 11 18.08 2.46 8.22
CA PRO A 11 17.98 1.55 9.36
C PRO A 11 16.85 0.52 9.20
N SER A 12 17.08 -0.72 9.63
CA SER A 12 16.12 -1.82 9.47
C SER A 12 14.79 -1.57 10.21
N ASP A 13 14.84 -0.88 11.34
CA ASP A 13 13.68 -0.44 12.12
C ASP A 13 12.86 0.68 11.44
N ARG A 14 13.43 1.33 10.42
CA ARG A 14 12.72 2.30 9.55
C ARG A 14 12.18 1.67 8.25
N ILE A 15 12.27 0.35 8.09
CA ILE A 15 11.78 -0.36 6.90
C ILE A 15 10.62 -1.29 7.29
N GLN A 16 9.44 -1.05 6.70
CA GLN A 16 8.28 -1.92 6.85
C GLN A 16 8.07 -2.79 5.61
N LEU A 17 7.87 -4.09 5.80
CA LEU A 17 7.77 -5.08 4.72
C LEU A 17 6.43 -5.80 4.72
N LEU A 18 5.76 -5.84 3.55
CA LEU A 18 4.55 -6.61 3.31
C LEU A 18 4.82 -7.62 2.17
N LEU A 19 4.78 -8.94 2.45
CA LEU A 19 5.18 -10.00 1.51
C LEU A 19 4.11 -11.11 1.32
N GLY A 20 3.86 -11.50 0.07
CA GLY A 20 2.67 -12.26 -0.36
C GLY A 20 2.64 -13.77 -0.10
N SER A 21 3.75 -14.48 0.13
CA SER A 21 3.81 -15.92 0.48
C SER A 21 5.24 -16.39 0.79
N HIS A 22 5.35 -17.52 1.53
CA HIS A 22 6.57 -18.21 2.02
C HIS A 22 7.68 -18.43 0.95
N GLY A 23 8.62 -17.50 0.84
CA GLY A 23 10.03 -17.90 0.63
C GLY A 23 10.60 -18.33 1.98
N PRO A 24 11.58 -19.24 2.06
CA PRO A 24 12.08 -19.68 3.35
C PRO A 24 12.50 -18.43 4.13
N ALA A 25 12.06 -18.33 5.38
CA ALA A 25 12.46 -17.28 6.31
C ALA A 25 14.00 -17.19 6.51
N THR A 26 14.78 -17.98 5.78
CA THR A 26 16.22 -18.16 5.88
C THR A 26 17.02 -17.02 5.23
N CYS A 27 16.40 -16.06 4.54
CA CYS A 27 17.11 -14.89 3.97
C CYS A 27 16.70 -13.54 4.56
N LEU A 28 15.63 -13.49 5.35
CA LEU A 28 15.33 -12.34 6.21
C LEU A 28 15.78 -12.75 7.60
N ASP A 29 17.05 -12.44 7.88
CA ASP A 29 17.64 -12.53 9.21
C ASP A 29 16.72 -11.84 10.23
N HIS A 30 16.87 -12.17 11.52
CA HIS A 30 16.03 -11.75 12.64
C HIS A 30 15.91 -10.21 12.85
N THR A 31 16.39 -9.41 11.90
CA THR A 31 16.44 -7.95 11.84
C THR A 31 15.09 -7.28 11.64
N PHE A 32 14.08 -7.99 11.11
CA PHE A 32 12.75 -7.41 10.87
C PHE A 32 11.73 -7.96 11.85
N GLU A 33 11.39 -7.15 12.86
CA GLU A 33 10.46 -7.56 13.92
C GLU A 33 9.04 -7.88 13.40
N ARG A 34 8.64 -7.39 12.21
CA ARG A 34 7.29 -7.68 11.69
C ARG A 34 7.18 -7.59 10.16
N ILE A 35 7.31 -8.74 9.50
CA ILE A 35 6.86 -8.91 8.11
C ILE A 35 5.35 -9.13 8.11
N LEU A 36 4.63 -8.32 7.34
CA LEU A 36 3.17 -8.37 7.25
C LEU A 36 2.71 -9.06 5.97
N LYS A 37 1.46 -9.53 5.95
CA LYS A 37 0.84 -9.96 4.70
C LYS A 37 0.30 -8.75 3.94
N PRO A 38 0.47 -8.66 2.61
CA PRO A 38 -0.05 -7.57 1.79
C PRO A 38 -1.55 -7.72 1.54
N THR A 39 -2.34 -7.80 2.62
CA THR A 39 -3.80 -7.69 2.55
C THR A 39 -4.20 -6.24 2.31
N ARG A 40 -5.43 -6.00 1.85
CA ARG A 40 -5.93 -4.65 1.61
C ARG A 40 -5.77 -3.78 2.85
N THR A 41 -6.19 -4.29 4.00
CA THR A 41 -6.10 -3.60 5.28
C THR A 41 -4.66 -3.28 5.64
N GLN A 42 -3.74 -4.26 5.57
CA GLN A 42 -2.36 -4.04 5.95
C GLN A 42 -1.65 -3.04 5.04
N ILE A 43 -1.93 -3.04 3.72
CA ILE A 43 -1.36 -2.06 2.78
C ILE A 43 -1.83 -0.65 3.14
N VAL A 44 -3.15 -0.46 3.28
CA VAL A 44 -3.74 0.87 3.56
C VAL A 44 -3.27 1.38 4.93
N GLU A 45 -3.35 0.55 5.98
CA GLU A 45 -2.90 0.93 7.32
C GLU A 45 -1.41 1.27 7.36
N SER A 46 -0.57 0.51 6.66
CA SER A 46 0.88 0.79 6.62
C SER A 46 1.17 2.13 5.97
N LEU A 47 0.53 2.43 4.82
CA LEU A 47 0.69 3.73 4.17
C LEU A 47 0.15 4.87 5.04
N SER A 48 -1.08 4.76 5.56
CA SER A 48 -1.67 5.80 6.41
C SER A 48 -0.91 6.01 7.72
N SER A 49 -0.27 4.97 8.27
CA SER A 49 0.56 5.10 9.47
C SER A 49 1.76 6.02 9.27
N LEU A 50 2.23 6.19 8.03
CA LEU A 50 3.32 7.11 7.70
C LEU A 50 2.94 8.56 7.91
N ALA A 51 1.65 8.94 7.95
CA ALA A 51 1.25 10.31 8.28
C ALA A 51 1.35 10.61 9.78
N ASN A 52 1.16 9.59 10.63
CA ASN A 52 1.13 9.74 12.08
C ASN A 52 2.39 9.21 12.77
N ASN A 53 3.41 8.80 12.00
CA ASN A 53 4.66 8.31 12.54
C ASN A 53 5.51 9.50 13.06
N GLY A 54 5.64 9.61 14.38
CA GLY A 54 6.43 10.66 15.03
C GLY A 54 7.94 10.57 14.83
N ALA A 55 8.45 9.47 14.23
CA ALA A 55 9.86 9.31 13.89
C ALA A 55 10.22 9.83 12.48
N ILE A 56 9.24 10.36 11.74
CA ILE A 56 9.42 10.96 10.42
C ILE A 56 9.30 12.48 10.58
N ASP A 57 10.37 13.21 10.29
CA ASP A 57 10.40 14.67 10.40
C ASP A 57 10.13 15.37 9.06
N SER A 58 9.89 16.68 9.10
CA SER A 58 9.80 17.48 7.89
C SER A 58 11.13 17.46 7.13
N GLY A 59 11.08 17.14 5.84
CA GLY A 59 12.26 16.99 4.99
C GLY A 59 12.81 15.57 4.89
N ASP A 60 12.31 14.62 5.70
CA ASP A 60 12.67 13.21 5.58
C ASP A 60 12.19 12.60 4.24
N GLN A 61 12.98 11.67 3.72
CA GLN A 61 12.67 10.97 2.48
C GLN A 61 11.89 9.68 2.76
N ILE A 62 10.72 9.56 2.15
CA ILE A 62 9.88 8.35 2.21
C ILE A 62 9.97 7.63 0.87
N MET A 63 10.33 6.34 0.91
CA MET A 63 10.34 5.47 -0.27
C MET A 63 9.24 4.41 -0.15
N VAL A 64 8.34 4.37 -1.13
CA VAL A 64 7.32 3.32 -1.26
C VAL A 64 7.65 2.50 -2.51
N PHE A 65 7.86 1.19 -2.33
CA PHE A 65 8.11 0.27 -3.42
C PHE A 65 6.99 -0.77 -3.51
N TYR A 66 6.47 -0.99 -4.71
CA TYR A 66 5.44 -1.98 -5.00
C TYR A 66 5.88 -2.90 -6.13
N SER A 67 5.71 -4.21 -5.92
CA SER A 67 5.83 -5.24 -6.95
C SER A 67 4.72 -6.24 -6.76
N GLY A 68 3.84 -6.35 -7.76
CA GLY A 68 2.65 -7.19 -7.67
C GLY A 68 1.70 -6.91 -8.83
N HIS A 69 0.49 -7.48 -8.76
CA HIS A 69 -0.51 -7.33 -9.81
C HIS A 69 -1.19 -5.96 -9.76
N GLY A 70 -1.35 -5.34 -10.93
CA GLY A 70 -2.25 -4.23 -11.15
C GLY A 70 -3.47 -4.68 -11.95
N THR A 71 -4.54 -3.90 -11.90
CA THR A 71 -5.75 -4.10 -12.69
C THR A 71 -6.31 -2.75 -13.17
N SER A 72 -7.26 -2.82 -14.11
CA SER A 72 -8.01 -1.66 -14.57
C SER A 72 -9.50 -1.99 -14.69
N TYR A 73 -10.33 -1.13 -14.12
CA TYR A 73 -11.80 -1.21 -14.17
C TYR A 73 -12.34 -0.11 -15.07
N ARG A 74 -13.41 -0.36 -15.82
CA ARG A 74 -14.13 0.74 -16.48
C ARG A 74 -15.06 1.38 -15.46
N CYS A 75 -15.13 2.71 -15.42
CA CYS A 75 -16.04 3.39 -14.52
C CYS A 75 -17.51 3.00 -14.78
N ASN A 76 -17.88 2.69 -16.03
CA ASN A 76 -19.22 2.19 -16.36
C ASN A 76 -19.59 0.83 -15.73
N ASP A 77 -18.60 0.06 -15.25
CA ASP A 77 -18.87 -1.25 -14.62
C ASP A 77 -19.48 -1.06 -13.21
N ASP A 78 -19.10 0.03 -12.52
CA ASP A 78 -19.52 0.32 -11.13
C ASP A 78 -20.43 1.57 -11.01
N PHE A 79 -20.33 2.53 -11.94
CA PHE A 79 -21.11 3.76 -11.94
C PHE A 79 -22.14 3.72 -13.08
N THR A 80 -23.38 3.38 -12.76
CA THR A 80 -24.52 3.28 -13.71
C THR A 80 -24.96 4.61 -14.33
N THR A 81 -24.27 5.72 -14.03
CA THR A 81 -24.65 7.05 -14.49
C THR A 81 -24.07 7.34 -15.88
N THR A 82 -24.88 7.89 -16.78
CA THR A 82 -24.48 8.36 -18.13
C THR A 82 -23.68 9.67 -18.13
N LYS A 83 -22.98 9.99 -17.02
CA LYS A 83 -22.20 11.23 -16.88
C LYS A 83 -20.81 11.06 -17.45
N ILE A 84 -20.17 12.15 -17.89
CA ILE A 84 -18.77 12.14 -18.38
C ILE A 84 -17.81 11.45 -17.37
N ALA A 85 -18.10 11.51 -16.08
CA ALA A 85 -17.32 10.83 -15.04
C ALA A 85 -17.25 9.29 -15.16
N SER A 86 -18.17 8.67 -15.91
CA SER A 86 -18.22 7.21 -16.10
C SER A 86 -17.49 6.71 -17.35
N THR A 87 -16.99 7.61 -18.21
CA THR A 87 -16.25 7.23 -19.43
C THR A 87 -14.79 6.87 -19.18
N GLY A 88 -14.30 7.02 -17.95
CA GLY A 88 -12.92 6.73 -17.57
C GLY A 88 -12.64 5.27 -17.19
N SER A 89 -11.38 5.01 -16.87
CA SER A 89 -10.97 3.78 -16.19
C SER A 89 -10.32 4.08 -14.85
N ILE A 90 -10.36 3.12 -13.94
CA ILE A 90 -9.72 3.16 -12.63
C ILE A 90 -8.60 2.14 -12.65
N GLN A 91 -7.37 2.61 -12.54
CA GLN A 91 -6.23 1.74 -12.26
C GLN A 91 -6.16 1.44 -10.77
N ALA A 92 -5.85 0.20 -10.42
CA ALA A 92 -5.75 -0.25 -9.04
C ALA A 92 -4.65 -1.30 -8.88
N ILE A 93 -4.11 -1.41 -7.67
CA ILE A 93 -3.27 -2.53 -7.27
C ILE A 93 -4.12 -3.60 -6.59
N CYS A 94 -3.74 -4.86 -6.77
CA CYS A 94 -4.49 -6.01 -6.30
C CYS A 94 -3.90 -6.54 -4.99
N PRO A 95 -4.59 -6.40 -3.84
CA PRO A 95 -4.16 -6.99 -2.58
C PRO A 95 -4.17 -8.53 -2.62
N LEU A 96 -3.42 -9.15 -1.71
CA LEU A 96 -3.32 -10.62 -1.62
C LEU A 96 -4.69 -11.28 -1.32
N ASP A 97 -5.53 -10.61 -0.54
CA ASP A 97 -6.83 -11.10 -0.07
C ASP A 97 -7.98 -10.74 -1.02
N ARG A 98 -7.71 -10.27 -2.24
CA ARG A 98 -8.75 -9.83 -3.20
C ARG A 98 -9.82 -10.89 -3.50
N ASP A 99 -9.43 -12.16 -3.51
CA ASP A 99 -10.30 -13.30 -3.82
C ASP A 99 -10.81 -14.02 -2.56
N SER A 100 -10.51 -13.46 -1.36
CA SER A 100 -10.99 -14.02 -0.10
C SER A 100 -12.47 -13.67 0.08
N ALA A 101 -13.35 -14.68 0.07
CA ALA A 101 -14.73 -14.52 0.48
C ALA A 101 -14.81 -14.47 2.01
N ILE A 102 -15.16 -13.33 2.59
CA ILE A 102 -15.08 -13.10 4.04
C ILE A 102 -16.34 -13.58 4.80
N SER A 103 -17.48 -13.70 4.14
CA SER A 103 -18.74 -14.17 4.76
C SER A 103 -19.79 -14.53 3.69
N PRO A 104 -20.92 -15.16 4.04
CA PRO A 104 -22.11 -15.18 3.22
C PRO A 104 -23.04 -13.98 3.53
N PRO A 105 -23.47 -13.19 2.52
CA PRO A 105 -23.02 -13.20 1.12
C PRO A 105 -21.58 -12.68 0.99
N PRO A 106 -20.81 -13.15 -0.01
CA PRO A 106 -19.40 -12.80 -0.16
C PRO A 106 -19.20 -11.29 -0.27
N ILE A 107 -18.62 -10.70 0.77
CA ILE A 107 -18.07 -9.35 0.70
C ILE A 107 -16.78 -9.43 -0.10
N LYS A 108 -16.81 -8.91 -1.33
CA LYS A 108 -15.63 -8.83 -2.19
C LYS A 108 -14.65 -7.78 -1.64
N ILE A 109 -13.42 -8.18 -1.39
CA ILE A 109 -12.35 -7.23 -1.09
C ILE A 109 -12.08 -6.38 -2.34
N ARG A 110 -12.20 -5.06 -2.18
CA ARG A 110 -11.90 -4.11 -3.26
C ARG A 110 -10.41 -3.90 -3.40
N ASP A 111 -9.94 -3.86 -4.63
CA ASP A 111 -8.59 -3.43 -4.95
C ASP A 111 -8.35 -1.96 -4.53
N ILE A 112 -7.09 -1.56 -4.40
CA ILE A 112 -6.71 -0.23 -3.94
C ILE A 112 -6.47 0.65 -5.16
N SER A 113 -7.34 1.65 -5.36
CA SER A 113 -7.27 2.49 -6.55
C SER A 113 -6.10 3.47 -6.49
N GLY A 114 -5.60 3.90 -7.65
CA GLY A 114 -4.59 4.96 -7.72
C GLY A 114 -5.04 6.25 -7.04
N ARG A 115 -6.35 6.56 -7.06
CA ARG A 115 -6.93 7.72 -6.36
C ARG A 115 -6.82 7.57 -4.84
N GLU A 116 -7.11 6.39 -4.31
CA GLU A 116 -6.98 6.09 -2.87
C GLU A 116 -5.52 6.25 -2.43
N ILE A 117 -4.57 5.72 -3.21
CA ILE A 117 -3.14 5.92 -2.95
C ILE A 117 -2.78 7.42 -2.99
N SER A 118 -3.24 8.17 -4.00
CA SER A 118 -2.96 9.60 -4.10
C SER A 118 -3.48 10.38 -2.89
N VAL A 119 -4.67 10.08 -2.39
CA VAL A 119 -5.22 10.73 -1.19
C VAL A 119 -4.34 10.44 0.03
N ILE A 120 -3.99 9.18 0.26
CA ILE A 120 -3.12 8.80 1.39
C ILE A 120 -1.75 9.48 1.29
N LEU A 121 -1.15 9.53 0.10
CA LEU A 121 0.13 10.22 -0.11
C LEU A 121 0.02 11.73 0.14
N SER A 122 -1.08 12.38 -0.26
CA SER A 122 -1.33 13.79 0.05
C SER A 122 -1.45 14.03 1.56
N GLU A 123 -2.17 13.17 2.28
CA GLU A 123 -2.29 13.26 3.74
C GLU A 123 -0.93 13.12 4.43
N ILE A 124 -0.07 12.21 3.94
CA ILE A 124 1.30 12.09 4.43
C ILE A 124 2.05 13.41 4.20
N VAL A 125 2.00 14.00 3.01
CA VAL A 125 2.71 15.27 2.73
C VAL A 125 2.20 16.38 3.63
N GLU A 126 0.88 16.55 3.74
CA GLU A 126 0.25 17.59 4.56
C GLU A 126 0.63 17.45 6.04
N SER A 127 0.74 16.22 6.56
CA SER A 127 1.18 15.97 7.95
C SER A 127 2.63 16.38 8.24
N ARG A 128 3.44 16.66 7.20
CA ARG A 128 4.88 17.01 7.31
C ARG A 128 5.20 18.46 6.95
N VAL A 129 4.21 19.25 6.53
CA VAL A 129 4.40 20.69 6.29
C VAL A 129 4.50 21.40 7.65
N PRO A 130 5.56 22.16 7.94
CA PRO A 130 5.65 22.94 9.17
C PRO A 130 4.53 24.00 9.18
N ALA A 131 3.92 24.21 10.36
CA ALA A 131 2.91 25.25 10.58
C ALA A 131 3.46 26.67 10.45
#